data_AF-A0A6B3CJ18-F1
#
_entry.id   AF-A0A6B3CJ18-F1
#
_cell.length_a   1.000
_cell.length_b   1.000
_cell.length_c   1.000
_cell.angle_alpha   90.00
_cell.angle_beta   90.00
_cell.angle_gamma   90.00
#
_symmetry.space_group_name_H-M   'P 1'
#
loop_
_entity.id
_entity.type
_entity.pdbx_description
1 polymer ?
#
loop_
_entity_poly.entity_id
_entity_poly.type
_entity_poly.pdbx_seq_one_letter_code
_entity_poly.pdbx_strand_id
1 'polypeptide(L)'
;QVPHHVITQGIGTILEARHVVLLATGEGKADAVAASVEGPVAAVCPASALQLHPHATVVVDEAAASKLKLADYFRHTYAHKPDWQGI
;
A
#
# COMPACT_ATOMS: atom_id res chain seq x y z
N GLN A 1 -24.76 17.06 4.13
CA GLN A 1 -25.16 15.69 4.54
C GLN A 1 -24.43 14.71 3.64
N VAL A 2 -23.91 13.59 4.16
CA VAL A 2 -23.12 12.61 3.39
C VAL A 2 -23.90 11.29 3.28
N PRO A 3 -23.86 10.57 2.13
CA PRO A 3 -24.55 9.28 1.99
C PRO A 3 -24.05 8.22 2.98
N HIS A 4 -24.96 7.38 3.48
CA HIS A 4 -24.65 6.31 4.43
C HIS A 4 -24.28 4.97 3.76
N HIS A 5 -24.58 4.81 2.47
CA HIS A 5 -24.33 3.58 1.73
C HIS A 5 -23.63 3.90 0.41
N VAL A 6 -22.74 3.02 -0.02
CA VAL A 6 -21.96 3.15 -1.25
C VAL A 6 -21.85 1.80 -1.94
N ILE A 7 -21.69 1.83 -3.27
CA ILE A 7 -21.27 0.67 -4.04
C ILE A 7 -19.76 0.78 -4.23
N THR A 8 -19.02 -0.28 -3.91
CA THR A 8 -17.56 -0.33 -4.04
C THR A 8 -17.14 -1.63 -4.71
N GLN A 9 -15.97 -1.60 -5.34
CA GLN A 9 -15.29 -2.83 -5.74
C GLN A 9 -14.93 -3.65 -4.50
N GLY A 10 -15.01 -4.98 -4.62
CA GLY A 10 -14.51 -5.89 -3.59
C GLY A 10 -12.99 -5.99 -3.64
N ILE A 11 -12.38 -6.42 -2.53
CA ILE A 11 -10.92 -6.61 -2.45
C ILE A 11 -10.45 -7.64 -3.50
N GLY A 12 -11.19 -8.75 -3.66
CA GLY A 12 -10.87 -9.76 -4.69
C GLY A 12 -10.79 -9.16 -6.09
N THR A 13 -11.77 -8.33 -6.46
CA THR A 13 -11.79 -7.65 -7.77
C THR A 13 -10.63 -6.66 -7.93
N ILE A 14 -10.23 -5.96 -6.86
CA ILE A 14 -9.03 -5.10 -6.89
C ILE A 14 -7.77 -5.95 -7.15
N LEU A 15 -7.68 -7.13 -6.54
CA LEU A 15 -6.55 -8.04 -6.70
C LEU A 15 -6.51 -8.78 -8.04
N GLU A 16 -7.56 -8.69 -8.87
CA GLU A 16 -7.57 -9.20 -10.25
C GLU A 16 -6.88 -8.22 -11.22
N ALA A 17 -6.55 -7.01 -10.79
CA ALA A 17 -5.87 -6.03 -11.62
C ALA A 17 -4.50 -6.54 -12.07
N ARG A 18 -4.05 -6.15 -13.27
CA ARG A 18 -2.68 -6.48 -13.71
C ARG A 18 -1.62 -5.83 -12.83
N HIS A 19 -1.93 -4.65 -12.30
CA HIS A 19 -1.06 -3.85 -11.46
C HIS A 19 -1.91 -2.98 -10.55
N VAL A 20 -1.62 -2.98 -9.25
CA VAL A 20 -2.29 -2.12 -8.28
C VAL A 20 -1.33 -1.03 -7.81
N VAL A 21 -1.77 0.23 -7.85
CA VAL A 21 -1.02 1.37 -7.30
C VAL A 21 -1.81 1.96 -6.13
N LEU A 22 -1.24 1.90 -4.93
CA LEU A 22 -1.77 2.54 -3.73
C LEU A 22 -1.05 3.86 -3.48
N LEU A 23 -1.79 4.95 -3.30
CA LEU A 23 -1.26 6.25 -2.95
C LEU A 23 -1.70 6.64 -1.54
N ALA A 24 -0.77 7.11 -0.70
CA ALA A 24 -1.10 7.71 0.58
C ALA A 24 -0.19 8.90 0.91
N THR A 25 -0.78 9.98 1.40
CA THR A 25 -0.07 11.22 1.72
C THR A 25 -0.51 11.76 3.08
N GLY A 26 0.44 12.35 3.80
CA GLY A 26 0.23 12.96 5.10
C GLY A 26 0.29 12.00 6.29
N GLU A 27 0.64 12.55 7.45
CA GLU A 27 0.86 11.82 8.71
C GLU A 27 -0.38 11.03 9.17
N GLY A 28 -1.59 11.52 8.88
CA GLY A 28 -2.84 10.83 9.20
C GLY A 28 -3.00 9.46 8.52
N LYS A 29 -2.11 9.10 7.59
CA LYS A 29 -2.05 7.79 6.95
C LYS A 29 -0.93 6.89 7.47
N ALA A 30 -0.04 7.38 8.34
CA ALA A 30 1.17 6.68 8.74
C ALA A 30 0.90 5.30 9.36
N ASP A 31 -0.10 5.21 10.26
CA ASP A 31 -0.48 3.92 10.86
C ASP A 31 -1.06 2.94 9.82
N ALA A 32 -1.88 3.45 8.89
CA ALA A 32 -2.47 2.62 7.85
C ALA A 32 -1.40 2.10 6.87
N VAL A 33 -0.43 2.94 6.49
CA VAL A 33 0.71 2.55 5.65
C VAL A 33 1.55 1.49 6.35
N ALA A 34 1.93 1.71 7.61
CA ALA A 34 2.70 0.73 8.38
C ALA A 34 1.97 -0.62 8.52
N ALA A 35 0.68 -0.60 8.85
CA ALA A 35 -0.13 -1.82 8.95
C ALA A 35 -0.29 -2.53 7.59
N SER A 36 -0.40 -1.78 6.49
CA SER A 36 -0.59 -2.36 5.15
C SER A 36 0.69 -2.99 4.60
N VAL A 37 1.85 -2.39 4.88
CA VAL A 37 3.14 -2.81 4.31
C VAL A 37 3.92 -3.77 5.20
N GLU A 38 3.91 -3.55 6.52
CA GLU A 38 4.73 -4.32 7.48
C GLU A 38 3.88 -5.17 8.44
N GLY A 39 2.57 -4.94 8.50
CA GLY A 39 1.64 -5.67 9.35
C GLY A 39 1.17 -7.00 8.76
N PRO A 40 0.45 -7.82 9.55
CA PRO A 40 -0.12 -9.07 9.07
C PRO A 40 -1.25 -8.82 8.05
N VAL A 41 -1.41 -9.75 7.11
CA VAL A 41 -2.59 -9.76 6.24
C VAL A 41 -3.84 -10.01 7.08
N ALA A 42 -4.71 -9.01 7.18
CA ALA A 42 -5.89 -9.07 8.06
C ALA A 42 -7.04 -8.20 7.53
N ALA A 43 -8.28 -8.69 7.69
CA ALA A 43 -9.48 -7.98 7.24
C ALA A 43 -9.69 -6.61 7.91
N VAL A 44 -9.15 -6.41 9.12
CA VAL A 44 -9.18 -5.10 9.82
C VAL A 44 -8.31 -4.04 9.11
N CYS A 45 -7.35 -4.46 8.29
CA CYS A 45 -6.56 -3.61 7.41
C CYS A 45 -6.66 -4.14 5.96
N PRO A 46 -7.75 -3.85 5.22
CA PRO A 46 -7.96 -4.38 3.87
C PRO A 46 -6.79 -4.21 2.90
N ALA A 47 -6.06 -3.09 2.99
CA ALA A 47 -4.91 -2.80 2.14
C ALA A 47 -3.72 -3.75 2.36
N SER A 48 -3.64 -4.45 3.50
CA SER A 48 -2.66 -5.52 3.71
C SER A 48 -2.82 -6.68 2.71
N ALA A 49 -4.00 -6.85 2.10
CA ALA A 49 -4.20 -7.84 1.05
C ALA A 49 -3.33 -7.58 -0.20
N LEU A 50 -2.87 -6.35 -0.41
CA LEU A 50 -1.95 -6.02 -1.51
C LEU A 50 -0.60 -6.72 -1.38
N GLN A 51 -0.21 -7.16 -0.18
CA GLN A 51 0.99 -7.98 0.03
C GLN A 51 0.93 -9.32 -0.74
N LEU A 52 -0.27 -9.79 -1.09
CA LEU A 52 -0.50 -11.02 -1.85
C LEU A 52 -0.54 -10.78 -3.36
N HIS A 53 -0.57 -9.53 -3.81
CA HIS A 53 -0.68 -9.20 -5.22
C HIS A 53 0.67 -9.36 -5.92
N PRO A 54 0.75 -10.03 -7.09
CA PRO A 54 2.02 -10.28 -7.76
C PRO A 54 2.72 -9.01 -8.27
N HIS A 55 1.96 -7.92 -8.47
CA HIS A 55 2.50 -6.64 -8.91
C HIS A 55 1.76 -5.48 -8.25
N ALA A 56 2.26 -5.00 -7.11
CA ALA A 56 1.69 -3.86 -6.38
C ALA A 56 2.75 -2.82 -6.06
N THR A 57 2.37 -1.54 -6.19
CA THR A 57 3.25 -0.39 -5.96
C THR A 57 2.61 0.54 -4.95
N VAL A 58 3.31 0.81 -3.86
CA VAL A 58 2.86 1.70 -2.78
C VAL A 58 3.66 2.98 -2.85
N VAL A 59 2.99 4.10 -3.16
CA VAL A 59 3.60 5.42 -3.29
C VAL A 59 3.16 6.26 -2.09
N VAL A 60 4.13 6.66 -1.28
CA VAL A 60 3.90 7.42 -0.04
C VAL A 60 4.83 8.61 0.06
N ASP A 61 4.37 9.68 0.71
CA ASP A 61 5.24 10.76 1.14
C ASP A 61 5.93 10.44 2.47
N GLU A 62 6.92 11.26 2.85
CA GLU A 62 7.69 11.05 4.09
C GLU A 62 6.80 11.09 5.34
N ALA A 63 5.74 11.91 5.34
CA ALA A 63 4.81 12.00 6.46
C ALA A 63 4.00 10.70 6.63
N ALA A 64 3.49 10.11 5.54
CA ALA A 64 2.79 8.83 5.56
C ALA A 64 3.76 7.64 5.76
N ALA A 65 5.04 7.79 5.45
CA ALA A 65 6.08 6.79 5.71
C ALA A 65 6.63 6.82 7.14
N SER A 66 6.29 7.85 7.94
CA SER A 66 6.93 8.15 9.24
C SER A 66 6.91 7.02 10.28
N LYS A 67 6.03 6.03 10.14
CA LYS A 67 5.91 4.87 11.05
C LYS A 67 6.42 3.55 10.48
N LEU A 68 6.96 3.54 9.25
CA LEU A 68 7.61 2.37 8.68
C LEU A 68 8.92 2.08 9.44
N LYS A 69 9.05 0.86 9.96
CA LYS A 69 10.27 0.41 10.64
C LYS A 69 11.37 0.05 9.67
N LEU A 70 11.01 -0.33 8.45
CA LEU A 70 11.92 -0.78 7.40
C LEU A 70 12.09 0.26 6.27
N ALA A 71 11.80 1.54 6.54
CA ALA A 71 11.88 2.61 5.54
C ALA A 71 13.23 2.62 4.79
N ASP A 72 14.35 2.48 5.49
CA ASP A 72 15.68 2.46 4.89
C ASP A 72 15.92 1.22 4.02
N TYR A 73 15.38 0.07 4.42
CA TYR A 73 15.40 -1.14 3.60
C TYR A 73 14.62 -0.95 2.29
N PHE A 74 13.43 -0.33 2.35
CA PHE A 74 12.64 -0.06 1.15
C PHE A 74 13.33 0.91 0.21
N ARG A 75 13.91 2.00 0.73
CA ARG A 75 14.69 2.96 -0.06
C ARG A 75 15.90 2.30 -0.71
N HIS A 76 16.65 1.50 0.04
CA HIS A 76 17.79 0.76 -0.48
C HIS A 76 17.36 -0.19 -1.60
N THR A 77 16.31 -0.99 -1.37
CA THR A 77 15.80 -1.94 -2.36
C THR A 77 15.34 -1.24 -3.64
N TYR A 78 14.64 -0.11 -3.51
CA TYR A 78 14.19 0.67 -4.67
C TYR A 78 15.36 1.29 -5.44
N ALA A 79 16.36 1.84 -4.75
CA ALA A 79 17.55 2.43 -5.38
C ALA A 79 18.42 1.40 -6.13
N HIS A 80 18.33 0.13 -5.76
CA HIS A 80 19.09 -0.98 -6.37
C HIS A 80 18.19 -1.94 -7.17
N LYS A 81 16.96 -1.55 -7.51
CA LYS A 81 16.09 -2.38 -8.33
C LYS A 81 16.69 -2.48 -9.76
N PRO A 82 16.64 -3.64 -10.41
CA PRO A 82 17.10 -3.77 -11.79
C PRO A 82 16.35 -2.82 -12.72
N ASP A 83 17.03 -2.28 -13.74
CA ASP A 83 16.44 -1.30 -14.67
C ASP A 83 15.21 -1.82 -15.43
N TRP A 84 15.13 -3.14 -15.64
CA TRP A 84 13.99 -3.79 -16.29
C TRP A 84 12.76 -3.91 -15.38
N GLN A 85 12.94 -3.78 -14.06
CA GLN A 85 11.83 -3.81 -13.12
C GLN A 85 11.19 -2.42 -13.09
N GLY A 86 10.07 -2.26 -13.80
CA GLY A 86 9.27 -1.04 -13.83
C GLY A 86 8.68 -0.65 -12.47
N ILE A 87 7.77 0.30 -12.47
CA ILE A 87 6.80 0.45 -11.37
C ILE A 87 5.67 -0.54 -11.54
#